data_AF-A0A0F2QFN7-F1
#
_entry.id   AF-A0A0F2QFN7-F1
#
_cell.length_a   1.000
_cell.length_b   1.000
_cell.length_c   1.000
_cell.angle_alpha   90.00
_cell.angle_beta   90.00
_cell.angle_gamma   90.00
#
_symmetry.space_group_name_H-M   'P 1'
#
loop_
_entity.id
_entity.type
_entity.pdbx_description
1 polymer ?
#
loop_
_entity_poly.entity_id
_entity_poly.type
_entity_poly.pdbx_seq_one_letter_code
_entity_poly.pdbx_strand_id
1 'polypeptide(L)'
;MDFEKVFNQKALKDIETFKATIAPWSHAYRRVVVALVAFREADSWKLYAGRVALGPLSVESKTFATDRILAVRLQLDLDEGNLSGFIDTILAGKIQLPSATVEFDPPQAGNRVFSTQVAPYDSGPFAQARTSVLRVFGKKFDDLQNKDVLDLHLMAATQPYGSFSELLSDFGVSDLGGLGGYLEVVGNVSVIVDLDRSTLSSGNASIILKGLPDLDSSKVRVGFQVFSNGKVQRMAMKGEHFRWIKEEDFIFGGLSLSFSGAGALRLFVSYDDHILHHCWLSDPDQSPNARRNIHNSFDPNFEVLSDALLKQPDRRQDAREFETAVGWLFWILGFSPIAWSGSRRLTDAPDLAVQSADGRILVIEATTGTLRVENKLPNLVERTQRIRSALASQGAQYTIVPVLCTSLSGEAIAADTDHAANLGVVVLNEYHIKNLLDRTITPANSDVVVSEFLSALESRRALLAGGIS
;
A
#
# COMPACT_ATOMS: atom_id res chain seq x y z
N MET A 1 23.72 23.44 8.79
CA MET A 1 22.48 24.19 9.06
C MET A 1 22.06 23.86 10.49
N ASP A 2 21.53 24.82 11.24
CA ASP A 2 21.05 24.60 12.60
C ASP A 2 19.62 24.04 12.52
N PHE A 3 19.48 22.72 12.54
CA PHE A 3 18.19 22.00 12.34
C PHE A 3 17.10 22.49 13.30
N GLU A 4 17.48 22.91 14.51
CA GLU A 4 16.58 23.44 15.54
C GLU A 4 15.91 24.76 15.13
N LYS A 5 16.45 25.45 14.13
CA LYS A 5 15.86 26.69 13.61
C LYS A 5 14.86 26.47 12.48
N VAL A 6 14.86 25.30 11.85
CA VAL A 6 14.07 25.03 10.63
C VAL A 6 13.03 23.93 10.83
N PHE A 7 13.22 23.07 11.83
CA PHE A 7 12.27 22.05 12.24
C PHE A 7 11.79 22.30 13.67
N ASN A 8 10.52 22.02 13.94
CA ASN A 8 10.02 21.99 15.31
C ASN A 8 10.50 20.70 16.05
N GLN A 9 10.36 20.67 17.37
CA GLN A 9 10.82 19.53 18.19
C GLN A 9 10.18 18.19 17.79
N LYS A 10 8.88 18.19 17.45
CA LYS A 10 8.21 16.98 16.94
C LYS A 10 8.88 16.50 15.66
N ALA A 11 9.18 17.43 14.75
CA ALA A 11 9.75 17.09 13.46
C ALA A 11 11.16 16.50 13.58
N LEU A 12 11.98 17.05 14.48
CA LEU A 12 13.29 16.46 14.82
C LEU A 12 13.15 15.04 15.36
N LYS A 13 12.18 14.81 16.26
CA LYS A 13 11.89 13.47 16.78
C LYS A 13 11.46 12.49 15.68
N ASP A 14 10.65 12.93 14.73
CA ASP A 14 10.20 12.10 13.61
C ASP A 14 11.37 11.75 12.67
N ILE A 15 12.28 12.70 12.41
CA ILE A 15 13.52 12.46 11.63
C ILE A 15 14.41 11.43 12.33
N GLU A 16 14.65 11.59 13.63
CA GLU A 16 15.46 10.64 14.41
C GLU A 16 14.80 9.26 14.47
N THR A 17 13.47 9.21 14.60
CA THR A 17 12.71 7.94 14.54
C THR A 17 12.89 7.25 13.20
N PHE A 18 12.81 7.99 12.10
CA PHE A 18 13.05 7.45 10.77
C PHE A 18 14.46 6.89 10.61
N LYS A 19 15.49 7.68 10.97
CA LYS A 19 16.90 7.27 10.91
C LYS A 19 17.17 6.02 11.76
N ALA A 20 16.67 5.99 12.99
CA ALA A 20 16.81 4.85 13.89
C ALA A 20 16.13 3.59 13.33
N THR A 21 14.97 3.75 12.67
CA THR A 21 14.24 2.62 12.06
C THR A 21 15.05 1.95 10.96
N ILE A 22 15.73 2.72 10.10
CA ILE A 22 16.49 2.19 8.97
C ILE A 22 17.97 1.89 9.31
N ALA A 23 18.44 2.31 10.49
CA ALA A 23 19.82 2.18 10.91
C ALA A 23 20.39 0.75 10.74
N PRO A 24 19.68 -0.34 11.12
CA PRO A 24 20.26 -1.68 11.11
C PRO A 24 20.75 -2.13 9.72
N TRP A 25 20.09 -1.67 8.65
CA TRP A 25 20.43 -2.03 7.26
C TRP A 25 20.85 -0.82 6.40
N SER A 26 21.08 0.33 7.02
CA SER A 26 21.46 1.57 6.32
C SER A 26 22.72 1.45 5.46
N HIS A 27 23.69 0.63 5.88
CA HIS A 27 24.92 0.35 5.13
C HIS A 27 24.68 -0.35 3.79
N ALA A 28 23.55 -1.04 3.62
CA ALA A 28 23.20 -1.71 2.37
C ALA A 28 22.64 -0.73 1.31
N TYR A 29 22.30 0.50 1.68
CA TYR A 29 21.83 1.52 0.75
C TYR A 29 23.00 2.20 0.03
N ARG A 30 23.44 1.58 -1.08
CA ARG A 30 24.44 2.17 -1.99
C ARG A 30 23.84 3.09 -3.04
N ARG A 31 22.56 2.95 -3.31
CA ARG A 31 21.87 3.71 -4.34
C ARG A 31 20.66 4.40 -3.75
N VAL A 32 20.44 5.61 -4.24
CA VAL A 32 19.25 6.39 -3.94
C VAL A 32 18.68 6.94 -5.23
N VAL A 33 17.36 6.96 -5.32
CA VAL A 33 16.67 7.61 -6.43
C VAL A 33 16.01 8.86 -5.88
N VAL A 34 16.36 9.99 -6.48
CA VAL A 34 15.73 11.28 -6.21
C VAL A 34 14.81 11.58 -7.37
N ALA A 35 13.52 11.62 -7.09
CA ALA A 35 12.48 12.07 -8.00
C ALA A 35 11.88 13.36 -7.46
N LEU A 36 11.78 14.40 -8.29
CA LEU A 36 11.21 15.67 -7.89
C LEU A 36 10.51 16.37 -9.04
N VAL A 37 9.55 17.21 -8.66
CA VAL A 37 8.88 18.19 -9.51
C VAL A 37 8.92 19.52 -8.78
N ALA A 38 9.40 20.54 -9.48
CA ALA A 38 9.62 21.88 -8.97
C ALA A 38 9.04 22.93 -9.94
N PHE A 39 8.65 24.06 -9.39
CA PHE A 39 8.14 25.21 -10.15
C PHE A 39 9.09 26.38 -10.05
N ARG A 40 9.15 27.17 -11.10
CA ARG A 40 9.94 28.40 -11.11
C ARG A 40 9.21 29.51 -10.39
N GLU A 41 9.82 30.06 -9.34
CA GLU A 41 9.37 31.29 -8.67
C GLU A 41 10.49 32.32 -8.72
N ALA A 42 10.22 33.46 -9.35
CA ALA A 42 11.25 34.46 -9.69
C ALA A 42 12.44 33.79 -10.42
N ASP A 43 13.59 33.70 -9.75
CA ASP A 43 14.84 33.17 -10.31
C ASP A 43 15.27 31.82 -9.70
N SER A 44 14.43 31.15 -8.89
CA SER A 44 14.77 29.84 -8.33
C SER A 44 13.69 28.77 -8.54
N TRP A 45 14.12 27.51 -8.51
CA TRP A 45 13.24 26.35 -8.57
C TRP A 45 12.77 26.00 -7.16
N LYS A 46 11.46 25.92 -6.95
CA LYS A 46 10.83 25.59 -5.67
C LYS A 46 10.22 24.20 -5.72
N LEU A 47 10.59 23.36 -4.75
CA LEU A 47 10.09 21.98 -4.66
C LEU A 47 8.58 21.96 -4.43
N TYR A 48 7.85 21.28 -5.32
CA TYR A 48 6.43 21.01 -5.17
C TYR A 48 6.16 19.57 -4.71
N ALA A 49 6.81 18.60 -5.35
CA ALA A 49 6.71 17.21 -4.94
C ALA A 49 8.10 16.57 -5.04
N GLY A 50 8.48 15.81 -4.04
CA GLY A 50 9.78 15.14 -4.00
C GLY A 50 9.65 13.77 -3.36
N ARG A 51 10.40 12.81 -3.89
CA ARG A 51 10.54 11.47 -3.33
C ARG A 51 11.98 11.01 -3.44
N VAL A 52 12.52 10.55 -2.32
CA VAL A 52 13.87 9.99 -2.20
C VAL A 52 13.73 8.55 -1.76
N ALA A 53 13.96 7.61 -2.67
CA ALA A 53 13.90 6.18 -2.38
C ALA A 53 15.31 5.65 -2.07
N LEU A 54 15.47 5.01 -0.91
CA LEU A 54 16.73 4.40 -0.46
C LEU A 54 16.77 2.92 -0.83
N GLY A 55 17.84 2.46 -1.47
CA GLY A 55 17.95 1.09 -1.99
C GLY A 55 16.88 0.70 -3.02
N PRO A 56 16.56 1.52 -4.04
CA PRO A 56 15.63 1.12 -5.08
C PRO A 56 16.30 0.20 -6.12
N LEU A 57 15.47 -0.38 -6.99
CA LEU A 57 15.90 -0.91 -8.28
C LEU A 57 16.60 0.19 -9.10
N SER A 58 17.49 -0.22 -10.01
CA SER A 58 18.07 0.70 -10.99
C SER A 58 16.95 1.37 -11.79
N VAL A 59 17.02 2.69 -11.95
CA VAL A 59 16.04 3.45 -12.74
C VAL A 59 16.75 4.29 -13.79
N GLU A 60 16.10 4.44 -14.93
CA GLU A 60 16.56 5.39 -15.93
C GLU A 60 16.43 6.82 -15.40
N SER A 61 17.54 7.56 -15.49
CA SER A 61 17.56 8.98 -15.17
C SER A 61 16.86 9.77 -16.27
N LYS A 62 15.93 10.64 -15.89
CA LYS A 62 15.08 11.41 -16.79
C LYS A 62 14.97 12.85 -16.30
N THR A 63 14.90 13.78 -17.23
CA THR A 63 14.65 15.20 -16.93
C THR A 63 13.62 15.73 -17.91
N PHE A 64 12.67 16.51 -17.41
CA PHE A 64 11.74 17.31 -18.18
C PHE A 64 11.82 18.75 -17.68
N ALA A 65 11.93 19.71 -18.58
CA ALA A 65 12.03 21.12 -18.21
C ALA A 65 11.27 22.00 -19.20
N THR A 66 10.56 22.97 -18.66
CA THR A 66 10.01 24.12 -19.37
C THR A 66 10.53 25.40 -18.70
N ASP A 67 10.05 26.56 -19.12
CA ASP A 67 10.31 27.82 -18.42
C ASP A 67 9.68 27.88 -17.01
N ARG A 68 8.65 27.07 -16.74
CA ARG A 68 7.89 27.07 -15.47
C ARG A 68 8.04 25.83 -14.62
N ILE A 69 8.28 24.67 -15.21
CA ILE A 69 8.25 23.36 -14.55
C ILE A 69 9.57 22.64 -14.79
N LEU A 70 10.12 22.06 -13.74
CA LEU A 70 11.26 21.17 -13.77
C LEU A 70 10.86 19.85 -13.11
N ALA A 71 10.98 18.74 -13.82
CA ALA A 71 10.83 17.40 -13.27
C ALA A 71 12.13 16.62 -13.49
N VAL A 72 12.63 15.97 -12.45
CA VAL A 72 13.89 15.23 -12.50
C VAL A 72 13.73 13.91 -11.77
N ARG A 73 14.18 12.83 -12.39
CA ARG A 73 14.43 11.54 -11.75
C ARG A 73 15.88 11.19 -11.97
N LEU A 74 16.64 11.05 -10.91
CA LEU A 74 18.06 10.71 -10.97
C LEU A 74 18.41 9.60 -9.99
N GLN A 75 19.35 8.75 -10.41
CA GLN A 75 20.00 7.80 -9.53
C GLN A 75 21.33 8.41 -9.05
N LEU A 76 21.58 8.29 -7.75
CA LEU A 76 22.84 8.67 -7.12
C LEU A 76 23.42 7.45 -6.40
N ASP A 77 24.73 7.29 -6.51
CA ASP A 77 25.49 6.34 -5.71
C ASP A 77 25.94 7.04 -4.41
N LEU A 78 25.83 6.33 -3.30
CA LEU A 78 26.24 6.77 -1.97
C LEU A 78 27.47 5.99 -1.51
N ASP A 79 28.45 6.73 -1.00
CA ASP A 79 29.58 6.16 -0.28
C ASP A 79 29.13 5.53 1.06
N GLU A 80 29.89 4.56 1.55
CA GLU A 80 29.60 3.88 2.81
C GLU A 80 29.53 4.88 3.98
N GLY A 81 28.47 4.79 4.77
CA GLY A 81 28.29 5.66 5.94
C GLY A 81 27.83 7.09 5.63
N ASN A 82 27.67 7.48 4.36
CA ASN A 82 27.20 8.83 4.00
C ASN A 82 25.67 8.99 3.99
N LEU A 83 24.90 7.93 4.29
CA LEU A 83 23.44 8.00 4.23
C LEU A 83 22.85 9.08 5.16
N SER A 84 23.30 9.17 6.41
CA SER A 84 22.78 10.19 7.32
C SER A 84 23.11 11.59 6.81
N GLY A 85 24.35 11.81 6.36
CA GLY A 85 24.78 13.09 5.79
C GLY A 85 23.99 13.46 4.53
N PHE A 86 23.66 12.48 3.69
CA PHE A 86 22.81 12.66 2.52
C PHE A 86 21.38 13.06 2.90
N ILE A 87 20.76 12.35 3.86
CA ILE A 87 19.43 12.71 4.38
C ILE A 87 19.47 14.13 4.95
N ASP A 88 20.47 14.46 5.76
CA ASP A 88 20.62 15.78 6.37
C ASP A 88 20.80 16.87 5.31
N THR A 89 21.53 16.59 4.22
CA THR A 89 21.74 17.52 3.11
C THR A 89 20.43 17.81 2.37
N ILE A 90 19.64 16.79 2.10
CA ILE A 90 18.34 16.97 1.43
C ILE A 90 17.37 17.73 2.35
N LEU A 91 17.33 17.38 3.64
CA LEU A 91 16.47 18.03 4.63
C LEU A 91 16.88 19.47 4.95
N ALA A 92 18.10 19.88 4.59
CA ALA A 92 18.56 21.26 4.72
C ALA A 92 17.88 22.24 3.74
N GLY A 93 16.97 21.76 2.89
CA GLY A 93 16.12 22.62 2.06
C GLY A 93 16.76 23.12 0.76
N LYS A 94 17.94 22.59 0.39
CA LYS A 94 18.57 22.85 -0.92
C LYS A 94 19.05 21.55 -1.53
N ILE A 95 18.35 21.10 -2.56
CA ILE A 95 18.66 19.88 -3.30
C ILE A 95 19.49 20.28 -4.52
N GLN A 96 20.74 19.87 -4.53
CA GLN A 96 21.65 20.09 -5.66
C GLN A 96 21.46 19.00 -6.70
N LEU A 97 21.08 19.39 -7.92
CA LEU A 97 20.96 18.51 -9.08
C LEU A 97 22.03 18.88 -10.10
N PRO A 98 22.40 17.96 -11.01
CA PRO A 98 23.39 18.26 -12.05
C PRO A 98 23.03 19.48 -12.91
N SER A 99 21.73 19.74 -13.13
CA SER A 99 21.21 20.77 -14.02
C SER A 99 20.61 21.99 -13.30
N ALA A 100 20.36 21.92 -11.99
CA ALA A 100 19.67 22.97 -11.24
C ALA A 100 19.84 22.81 -9.73
N THR A 101 19.62 23.90 -8.99
CA THR A 101 19.40 23.85 -7.55
C THR A 101 17.90 24.01 -7.29
N VAL A 102 17.31 23.06 -6.56
CA VAL A 102 15.92 23.12 -6.12
C VAL A 102 15.88 23.49 -4.64
N GLU A 103 15.16 24.55 -4.32
CA GLU A 103 14.95 25.02 -2.95
C GLU A 103 13.64 24.46 -2.41
N PHE A 104 13.68 23.95 -1.18
CA PHE A 104 12.49 23.53 -0.46
C PHE A 104 12.26 24.52 0.67
N ASP A 105 11.17 25.28 0.56
CA ASP A 105 10.85 26.34 1.50
C ASP A 105 9.87 25.84 2.57
N PRO A 106 10.03 26.28 3.84
CA PRO A 106 9.08 25.97 4.89
C PRO A 106 7.71 26.64 4.64
N PRO A 107 6.64 26.18 5.32
CA PRO A 107 5.33 26.81 5.25
C PRO A 107 5.38 28.31 5.54
N GLN A 108 4.62 29.12 4.78
CA GLN A 108 4.57 30.57 4.99
C GLN A 108 3.77 30.99 6.23
N ALA A 109 2.82 30.15 6.68
CA ALA A 109 2.04 30.37 7.88
C ALA A 109 2.70 29.73 9.13
N GLY A 110 2.51 30.35 10.30
CA GLY A 110 3.08 29.88 11.58
C GLY A 110 4.55 30.28 11.77
N ASN A 111 5.31 29.48 12.54
CA ASN A 111 6.71 29.77 12.88
C ASN A 111 7.71 29.56 11.72
N ARG A 112 7.23 29.35 10.48
CA ARG A 112 8.05 29.11 9.27
C ARG A 112 9.02 27.95 9.44
N VAL A 113 8.55 26.89 10.09
CA VAL A 113 9.28 25.63 10.32
C VAL A 113 8.60 24.49 9.60
N PHE A 114 9.37 23.53 9.10
CA PHE A 114 8.83 22.32 8.51
C PHE A 114 8.09 21.49 9.55
N SER A 115 6.96 20.91 9.13
CA SER A 115 6.29 19.84 9.84
C SER A 115 6.62 18.51 9.16
N THR A 116 6.54 17.43 9.92
CA THR A 116 6.80 16.08 9.42
C THR A 116 5.79 15.07 9.94
N GLN A 117 5.75 13.95 9.22
CA GLN A 117 5.04 12.74 9.60
C GLN A 117 5.95 11.55 9.33
N VAL A 118 6.13 10.68 10.32
CA VAL A 118 6.85 9.41 10.16
C VAL A 118 5.88 8.24 10.24
N ALA A 119 5.99 7.32 9.28
CA ALA A 119 5.33 6.03 9.28
C ALA A 119 6.43 4.94 9.28
N PRO A 120 6.88 4.48 10.46
CA PRO A 120 7.99 3.52 10.55
C PRO A 120 7.65 2.14 9.97
N TYR A 121 6.35 1.86 9.80
CA TYR A 121 5.82 0.61 9.27
C TYR A 121 4.69 0.90 8.28
N ASP A 122 5.01 1.62 7.20
CA ASP A 122 4.07 1.78 6.11
C ASP A 122 4.02 0.49 5.28
N SER A 123 2.81 0.07 4.91
CA SER A 123 2.60 -1.20 4.19
C SER A 123 3.05 -1.13 2.74
N GLY A 124 3.42 0.06 2.24
CA GLY A 124 3.93 0.28 0.89
C GLY A 124 3.01 -0.29 -0.21
N PRO A 125 3.47 -0.30 -1.48
CA PRO A 125 2.76 -1.01 -2.55
C PRO A 125 2.85 -2.54 -2.41
N PHE A 126 3.85 -3.04 -1.69
CA PHE A 126 4.00 -4.45 -1.35
C PHE A 126 3.47 -4.66 0.06
N ALA A 127 2.18 -4.98 0.20
CA ALA A 127 1.39 -5.13 1.45
C ALA A 127 1.99 -6.01 2.58
N GLN A 128 3.16 -6.57 2.30
CA GLN A 128 3.86 -7.59 3.04
C GLN A 128 5.27 -7.10 3.48
N ALA A 129 5.74 -5.97 2.96
CA ALA A 129 7.04 -5.35 3.26
C ALA A 129 6.88 -4.11 4.13
N ARG A 130 7.72 -3.98 5.17
CA ARG A 130 7.75 -2.84 6.08
C ARG A 130 8.65 -1.75 5.53
N THR A 131 8.07 -0.83 4.77
CA THR A 131 8.78 0.38 4.37
C THR A 131 8.69 1.43 5.47
N SER A 132 9.77 2.19 5.66
CA SER A 132 9.75 3.37 6.53
C SER A 132 9.60 4.60 5.66
N VAL A 133 8.67 5.49 6.02
CA VAL A 133 8.41 6.73 5.26
C VAL A 133 8.50 7.92 6.20
N LEU A 134 9.34 8.90 5.84
CA LEU A 134 9.36 10.23 6.42
C LEU A 134 8.80 11.23 5.41
N ARG A 135 7.72 11.92 5.76
CA ARG A 135 7.16 13.02 4.97
C ARG A 135 7.52 14.34 5.61
N VAL A 136 7.95 15.29 4.79
CA VAL A 136 8.24 16.67 5.19
C VAL A 136 7.37 17.60 4.38
N PHE A 137 6.67 18.52 5.04
CA PHE A 137 5.72 19.45 4.41
C PHE A 137 6.25 20.87 4.44
N GLY A 138 6.23 21.52 3.28
CA GLY A 138 6.74 22.86 3.03
C GLY A 138 5.66 23.86 2.60
N LYS A 139 6.10 24.89 1.86
CA LYS A 139 5.28 25.98 1.35
C LYS A 139 4.11 25.49 0.47
N LYS A 140 2.93 26.10 0.60
CA LYS A 140 1.81 25.93 -0.33
C LYS A 140 1.99 26.74 -1.62
N PHE A 141 1.50 26.19 -2.71
CA PHE A 141 1.52 26.82 -4.03
C PHE A 141 0.11 27.22 -4.45
N ASP A 142 -0.38 28.33 -3.93
CA ASP A 142 -1.76 28.79 -4.18
C ASP A 142 -1.99 29.11 -5.67
N ASP A 143 -0.95 29.58 -6.37
CA ASP A 143 -0.99 29.87 -7.80
C ASP A 143 -1.15 28.60 -8.68
N LEU A 144 -0.96 27.41 -8.09
CA LEU A 144 -1.10 26.11 -8.76
C LEU A 144 -2.44 25.43 -8.47
N GLN A 145 -3.39 26.13 -7.83
CA GLN A 145 -4.74 25.60 -7.61
C GLN A 145 -5.50 25.37 -8.93
N ASN A 146 -5.19 26.12 -9.99
CA ASN A 146 -5.76 25.90 -11.31
C ASN A 146 -4.86 24.98 -12.15
N LYS A 147 -5.11 23.69 -12.06
CA LYS A 147 -4.34 22.67 -12.79
C LYS A 147 -4.59 22.69 -14.30
N ASP A 148 -5.73 23.19 -14.77
CA ASP A 148 -6.05 23.22 -16.21
C ASP A 148 -5.04 24.05 -17.00
N VAL A 149 -4.56 25.16 -16.41
CA VAL A 149 -3.53 26.01 -17.03
C VAL A 149 -2.19 25.29 -17.10
N LEU A 150 -1.88 24.48 -16.09
CA LEU A 150 -0.67 23.66 -16.08
C LEU A 150 -0.74 22.56 -17.13
N ASP A 151 -1.90 21.90 -17.26
CA ASP A 151 -2.12 20.86 -18.26
C ASP A 151 -1.93 21.41 -19.68
N LEU A 152 -2.50 22.58 -19.99
CA LEU A 152 -2.29 23.24 -21.28
C LEU A 152 -0.81 23.58 -21.54
N HIS A 153 -0.08 24.01 -20.51
CA HIS A 153 1.35 24.28 -20.60
C HIS A 153 2.17 23.02 -20.91
N LEU A 154 1.82 21.90 -20.27
CA LEU A 154 2.46 20.61 -20.49
C LEU A 154 2.16 20.04 -21.88
N MET A 155 0.93 20.20 -22.37
CA MET A 155 0.55 19.79 -23.73
C MET A 155 1.31 20.57 -24.82
N ALA A 156 1.73 21.81 -24.52
CA ALA A 156 2.47 22.66 -25.45
C ALA A 156 4.00 22.45 -25.40
N ALA A 157 4.52 21.65 -24.45
CA ALA A 157 5.94 21.40 -24.32
C ALA A 157 6.50 20.53 -25.47
N THR A 158 7.81 20.61 -25.72
CA THR A 158 8.49 19.81 -26.75
C THR A 158 8.29 18.30 -26.54
N GLN A 159 8.25 17.86 -25.28
CA GLN A 159 7.86 16.51 -24.89
C GLN A 159 6.54 16.62 -24.12
N PRO A 160 5.39 16.50 -24.80
CA PRO A 160 4.11 16.83 -24.19
C PRO A 160 3.64 15.75 -23.19
N TYR A 161 2.96 16.20 -22.13
CA TYR A 161 2.16 15.36 -21.24
C TYR A 161 0.70 15.81 -21.35
N GLY A 162 -0.24 14.87 -21.27
CA GLY A 162 -1.67 15.13 -21.32
C GLY A 162 -2.25 15.69 -20.02
N SER A 163 -1.53 15.57 -18.90
CA SER A 163 -1.89 16.24 -17.64
C SER A 163 -0.70 16.36 -16.69
N PHE A 164 -0.85 17.19 -15.66
CA PHE A 164 0.11 17.29 -14.56
C PHE A 164 0.18 16.00 -13.74
N SER A 165 -0.94 15.30 -13.57
CA SER A 165 -0.97 13.98 -12.92
C SER A 165 -0.18 12.93 -13.70
N GLU A 166 -0.23 12.96 -15.04
CA GLU A 166 0.58 12.10 -15.89
C GLU A 166 2.08 12.38 -15.71
N LEU A 167 2.47 13.66 -15.69
CA LEU A 167 3.86 14.06 -15.42
C LEU A 167 4.34 13.55 -14.05
N LEU A 168 3.56 13.78 -12.99
CA LEU A 168 3.92 13.32 -11.64
C LEU A 168 4.12 11.80 -11.61
N SER A 169 3.17 11.05 -12.20
CA SER A 169 3.21 9.58 -12.26
C SER A 169 4.43 9.06 -13.02
N ASP A 170 4.74 9.63 -14.19
CA ASP A 170 5.88 9.25 -15.01
C ASP A 170 7.23 9.49 -14.30
N PHE A 171 7.30 10.52 -13.45
CA PHE A 171 8.47 10.81 -12.62
C PHE A 171 8.47 10.08 -11.26
N GLY A 172 7.41 9.33 -10.92
CA GLY A 172 7.34 8.53 -9.69
C GLY A 172 7.05 9.31 -8.41
N VAL A 173 6.40 10.47 -8.53
CA VAL A 173 5.91 11.28 -7.41
C VAL A 173 4.38 11.34 -7.45
N SER A 174 3.75 11.54 -6.29
CA SER A 174 2.28 11.63 -6.19
C SER A 174 1.84 13.09 -5.99
N ASP A 175 0.54 13.37 -6.10
CA ASP A 175 -0.01 14.63 -5.62
C ASP A 175 -0.70 14.41 -4.27
N LEU A 176 -0.30 15.17 -3.25
CA LEU A 176 -0.91 15.11 -1.92
C LEU A 176 -2.08 16.08 -1.72
N GLY A 177 -2.60 16.67 -2.81
CA GLY A 177 -3.92 17.31 -2.80
C GLY A 177 -3.99 18.61 -1.99
N GLY A 178 -3.19 19.61 -2.37
CA GLY A 178 -3.26 20.95 -1.77
C GLY A 178 -2.59 21.07 -0.38
N LEU A 179 -1.94 20.01 0.09
CA LEU A 179 -1.07 20.05 1.29
C LEU A 179 0.20 20.90 1.08
N GLY A 180 0.46 21.34 -0.15
CA GLY A 180 1.61 22.16 -0.52
C GLY A 180 2.79 21.33 -0.98
N GLY A 181 3.94 22.00 -1.06
CA GLY A 181 5.24 21.41 -1.35
C GLY A 181 5.55 20.30 -0.35
N TYR A 182 6.02 19.15 -0.82
CA TYR A 182 6.41 18.08 0.08
C TYR A 182 7.62 17.29 -0.41
N LEU A 183 8.27 16.62 0.53
CA LEU A 183 9.36 15.69 0.28
C LEU A 183 9.11 14.40 1.08
N GLU A 184 9.11 13.26 0.39
CA GLU A 184 9.08 11.94 1.00
C GLU A 184 10.47 11.30 0.96
N VAL A 185 10.92 10.75 2.09
CA VAL A 185 12.09 9.88 2.16
C VAL A 185 11.62 8.48 2.50
N VAL A 186 11.87 7.52 1.61
CA VAL A 186 11.39 6.15 1.70
C VAL A 186 12.58 5.20 1.91
N GLY A 187 12.65 4.59 3.10
CA GLY A 187 13.57 3.50 3.39
C GLY A 187 12.98 2.18 2.93
N ASN A 188 13.43 1.65 1.79
CA ASN A 188 12.99 0.34 1.32
C ASN A 188 13.59 -0.78 2.17
N VAL A 189 12.89 -1.90 2.29
CA VAL A 189 13.42 -3.09 2.96
C VAL A 189 14.65 -3.62 2.25
N SER A 190 15.63 -4.10 3.02
CA SER A 190 16.90 -4.56 2.49
C SER A 190 16.86 -5.99 1.94
N VAL A 191 15.83 -6.77 2.30
CA VAL A 191 15.59 -8.14 1.80
C VAL A 191 14.10 -8.51 1.88
N ILE A 192 13.63 -9.21 0.86
CA ILE A 192 12.26 -9.76 0.74
C ILE A 192 12.29 -11.22 0.26
N VAL A 193 11.13 -11.87 0.28
CA VAL A 193 10.91 -13.12 -0.46
C VAL A 193 10.55 -12.74 -1.89
N ASP A 194 11.25 -13.31 -2.85
CA ASP A 194 10.93 -13.21 -4.27
C ASP A 194 9.76 -14.15 -4.57
N LEU A 195 8.53 -13.61 -4.60
CA LEU A 195 7.30 -14.38 -4.80
C LEU A 195 7.19 -14.94 -6.23
N ASP A 196 7.89 -14.36 -7.20
CA ASP A 196 7.86 -14.84 -8.59
C ASP A 196 8.70 -16.12 -8.76
N ARG A 197 9.73 -16.29 -7.93
CA ARG A 197 10.63 -17.45 -7.96
C ARG A 197 10.39 -18.45 -6.82
N SER A 198 9.76 -18.01 -5.73
CA SER A 198 9.50 -18.87 -4.58
C SER A 198 8.23 -19.70 -4.79
N THR A 199 8.30 -20.99 -4.50
CA THR A 199 7.20 -21.93 -4.76
C THR A 199 7.00 -22.90 -3.60
N LEU A 200 5.77 -23.39 -3.46
CA LEU A 200 5.41 -24.54 -2.63
C LEU A 200 4.60 -25.49 -3.50
N SER A 201 5.10 -26.72 -3.70
CA SER A 201 4.39 -27.73 -4.48
C SER A 201 4.68 -29.12 -3.94
N SER A 202 3.61 -29.88 -3.71
CA SER A 202 3.67 -31.22 -3.12
C SER A 202 4.49 -31.28 -1.84
N GLY A 203 4.37 -30.26 -1.00
CA GLY A 203 5.15 -30.11 0.25
C GLY A 203 6.63 -29.77 0.07
N ASN A 204 7.13 -29.58 -1.15
CA ASN A 204 8.48 -29.08 -1.40
C ASN A 204 8.45 -27.55 -1.57
N ALA A 205 9.19 -26.86 -0.72
CA ALA A 205 9.32 -25.41 -0.74
C ALA A 205 10.66 -25.02 -1.35
N SER A 206 10.62 -24.18 -2.39
CA SER A 206 11.78 -23.46 -2.90
C SER A 206 11.62 -22.00 -2.50
N ILE A 207 12.47 -21.52 -1.59
CA ILE A 207 12.42 -20.16 -1.07
C ILE A 207 13.57 -19.38 -1.67
N ILE A 208 13.25 -18.31 -2.37
CA ILE A 208 14.20 -17.38 -2.93
C ILE A 208 14.06 -16.05 -2.19
N LEU A 209 15.13 -15.63 -1.53
CA LEU A 209 15.25 -14.28 -0.98
C LEU A 209 15.89 -13.38 -2.03
N LYS A 210 15.42 -12.14 -2.10
CA LYS A 210 16.01 -11.06 -2.92
C LYS A 210 16.35 -9.89 -2.02
N GLY A 211 17.61 -9.49 -1.99
CA GLY A 211 18.10 -8.40 -1.15
C GLY A 211 19.09 -7.48 -1.86
N LEU A 212 19.38 -6.35 -1.22
CA LEU A 212 20.34 -5.34 -1.70
C LEU A 212 21.76 -5.89 -1.77
N PRO A 213 22.57 -5.54 -2.78
CA PRO A 213 23.82 -6.23 -3.14
C PRO A 213 24.87 -6.32 -2.03
N ASP A 214 24.86 -5.39 -1.08
CA ASP A 214 25.82 -5.30 0.03
C ASP A 214 25.22 -5.66 1.39
N LEU A 215 24.07 -6.34 1.37
CA LEU A 215 23.47 -6.91 2.57
C LEU A 215 24.39 -7.97 3.19
N ASP A 216 24.71 -7.81 4.48
CA ASP A 216 25.32 -8.90 5.26
C ASP A 216 24.32 -10.05 5.46
N SER A 217 24.46 -11.10 4.66
CA SER A 217 23.56 -12.25 4.67
C SER A 217 23.55 -13.01 6.00
N SER A 218 24.59 -12.90 6.84
CA SER A 218 24.65 -13.58 8.14
C SER A 218 23.60 -13.09 9.13
N LYS A 219 23.13 -11.85 8.96
CA LYS A 219 22.10 -11.20 9.78
C LYS A 219 20.67 -11.50 9.31
N VAL A 220 20.52 -12.14 8.16
CA VAL A 220 19.21 -12.54 7.64
C VAL A 220 18.67 -13.73 8.43
N ARG A 221 17.37 -13.73 8.71
CA ARG A 221 16.67 -14.89 9.26
C ARG A 221 15.28 -14.99 8.64
N VAL A 222 14.89 -16.21 8.24
CA VAL A 222 13.53 -16.51 7.78
C VAL A 222 12.85 -17.40 8.81
N GLY A 223 11.78 -16.90 9.42
CA GLY A 223 10.85 -17.68 10.22
C GLY A 223 9.80 -18.34 9.33
N PHE A 224 9.40 -19.56 9.70
CA PHE A 224 8.41 -20.37 9.00
C PHE A 224 7.28 -20.74 9.96
N GLN A 225 6.05 -20.55 9.52
CA GLN A 225 4.89 -21.29 10.01
C GLN A 225 4.44 -22.25 8.92
N VAL A 226 4.57 -23.55 9.20
CA VAL A 226 4.21 -24.62 8.28
C VAL A 226 2.82 -25.12 8.66
N PHE A 227 1.87 -25.04 7.73
CA PHE A 227 0.49 -25.47 7.92
C PHE A 227 0.29 -26.81 7.23
N SER A 228 0.13 -27.87 8.02
CA SER A 228 -0.12 -29.23 7.53
C SER A 228 -1.19 -29.92 8.36
N ASN A 229 -2.23 -30.45 7.72
CA ASN A 229 -3.28 -31.25 8.35
C ASN A 229 -3.86 -30.65 9.65
N GLY A 230 -4.17 -29.34 9.63
CA GLY A 230 -4.71 -28.61 10.79
C GLY A 230 -3.70 -28.34 11.92
N LYS A 231 -2.43 -28.71 11.76
CA LYS A 231 -1.35 -28.40 12.71
C LYS A 231 -0.47 -27.29 12.15
N VAL A 232 0.10 -26.50 13.06
CA VAL A 232 1.06 -25.43 12.73
C VAL A 232 2.41 -25.74 13.37
N GLN A 233 3.40 -26.06 12.56
CA GLN A 233 4.79 -26.20 13.00
C GLN A 233 5.53 -24.88 12.81
N ARG A 234 6.49 -24.59 13.69
CA ARG A 234 7.26 -23.33 13.66
C ARG A 234 8.74 -23.66 13.64
N MET A 235 9.48 -23.00 12.75
CA MET A 235 10.94 -23.09 12.70
C MET A 235 11.52 -21.79 12.15
N ALA A 236 12.84 -21.65 12.20
CA ALA A 236 13.55 -20.54 11.59
C ALA A 236 14.87 -21.01 10.99
N MET A 237 15.25 -20.40 9.88
CA MET A 237 16.52 -20.61 9.20
C MET A 237 17.30 -19.31 9.21
N LYS A 238 18.56 -19.38 9.63
CA LYS A 238 19.50 -18.26 9.54
C LYS A 238 20.05 -18.15 8.12
N GLY A 239 20.53 -16.97 7.74
CA GLY A 239 21.04 -16.69 6.41
C GLY A 239 22.17 -17.62 5.95
N GLU A 240 22.97 -18.15 6.88
CA GLU A 240 23.99 -19.18 6.62
C GLU A 240 23.45 -20.49 6.02
N HIS A 241 22.15 -20.77 6.16
CA HIS A 241 21.51 -21.95 5.55
C HIS A 241 21.12 -21.73 4.08
N PHE A 242 21.15 -20.48 3.61
CA PHE A 242 20.81 -20.12 2.23
C PHE A 242 22.05 -20.16 1.35
N ARG A 243 21.89 -20.64 0.13
CA ARG A 243 22.92 -20.50 -0.91
C ARG A 243 22.80 -19.12 -1.54
N TRP A 244 23.77 -18.26 -1.25
CA TRP A 244 23.77 -16.89 -1.75
C TRP A 244 24.50 -16.76 -3.09
N ILE A 245 23.89 -16.01 -4.01
CA ILE A 245 24.45 -15.65 -5.31
C ILE A 245 24.33 -14.13 -5.45
N LYS A 246 25.44 -13.44 -5.74
CA LYS A 246 25.45 -12.00 -6.00
C LYS A 246 25.35 -11.76 -7.51
N GLU A 247 24.36 -10.98 -7.90
CA GLU A 247 24.17 -10.41 -9.23
C GLU A 247 24.44 -8.89 -9.15
N GLU A 248 24.37 -8.18 -10.28
CA GLU A 248 24.77 -6.76 -10.37
C GLU A 248 23.97 -5.86 -9.41
N ASP A 249 22.65 -6.01 -9.40
CA ASP A 249 21.76 -5.15 -8.63
C ASP A 249 21.20 -5.81 -7.36
N PHE A 250 21.41 -7.12 -7.19
CA PHE A 250 20.80 -7.91 -6.12
C PHE A 250 21.68 -9.04 -5.64
N ILE A 251 21.38 -9.49 -4.43
CA ILE A 251 21.86 -10.75 -3.87
C ILE A 251 20.64 -11.65 -3.68
N PHE A 252 20.77 -12.90 -4.13
CA PHE A 252 19.74 -13.91 -4.05
C PHE A 252 20.14 -15.01 -3.08
N GLY A 253 19.26 -15.37 -2.16
CA GLY A 253 19.45 -16.48 -1.22
C GLY A 253 18.48 -17.60 -1.53
N GLY A 254 18.98 -18.75 -1.99
CA GLY A 254 18.15 -19.93 -2.29
C GLY A 254 18.16 -20.94 -1.15
N LEU A 255 16.97 -21.44 -0.78
CA LEU A 255 16.80 -22.52 0.19
C LEU A 255 15.69 -23.48 -0.26
N SER A 256 15.99 -24.78 -0.24
CA SER A 256 15.00 -25.83 -0.52
C SER A 256 14.72 -26.64 0.74
N LEU A 257 13.44 -26.80 1.08
CA LEU A 257 12.97 -27.57 2.23
C LEU A 257 11.85 -28.50 1.82
N SER A 258 11.75 -29.66 2.46
CA SER A 258 10.63 -30.59 2.28
C SER A 258 9.82 -30.68 3.57
N PHE A 259 8.53 -30.45 3.45
CA PHE A 259 7.55 -30.49 4.53
C PHE A 259 6.45 -31.48 4.17
N SER A 260 6.36 -32.59 4.91
CA SER A 260 5.33 -33.60 4.65
C SER A 260 3.92 -33.02 4.86
N GLY A 261 3.12 -32.99 3.79
CA GLY A 261 1.72 -32.53 3.78
C GLY A 261 1.54 -31.03 4.05
N ALA A 262 2.56 -30.19 3.80
CA ALA A 262 2.42 -28.76 3.95
C ALA A 262 1.59 -28.16 2.81
N GLY A 263 0.39 -27.68 3.16
CA GLY A 263 -0.51 -27.00 2.24
C GLY A 263 -0.26 -25.50 2.12
N ALA A 264 0.38 -24.91 3.13
CA ALA A 264 0.77 -23.51 3.12
C ALA A 264 1.96 -23.24 4.04
N LEU A 265 2.72 -22.21 3.71
CA LEU A 265 3.77 -21.62 4.51
C LEU A 265 3.46 -20.13 4.74
N ARG A 266 3.66 -19.67 5.97
CA ARG A 266 3.81 -18.24 6.24
C ARG A 266 5.27 -17.96 6.55
N LEU A 267 5.87 -17.06 5.79
CA LEU A 267 7.27 -16.70 5.88
C LEU A 267 7.42 -15.34 6.57
N PHE A 268 8.47 -15.22 7.37
CA PHE A 268 8.81 -14.01 8.12
C PHE A 268 10.28 -13.70 7.90
N VAL A 269 10.59 -12.78 7.00
CA VAL A 269 11.96 -12.34 6.73
C VAL A 269 12.33 -11.24 7.72
N SER A 270 13.40 -11.48 8.45
CA SER A 270 13.98 -10.54 9.40
C SER A 270 15.45 -10.30 9.10
N TYR A 271 15.93 -9.12 9.47
CA TYR A 271 17.32 -8.72 9.40
C TYR A 271 17.72 -8.07 10.71
N ASP A 272 18.77 -8.57 11.36
CA ASP A 272 19.24 -8.05 12.67
C ASP A 272 18.08 -7.93 13.68
N ASP A 273 17.29 -9.01 13.77
CA ASP A 273 16.05 -9.12 14.58
C ASP A 273 14.90 -8.16 14.26
N HIS A 274 14.99 -7.38 13.18
CA HIS A 274 13.89 -6.55 12.69
C HIS A 274 13.11 -7.29 11.60
N ILE A 275 11.80 -7.43 11.75
CA ILE A 275 10.94 -8.00 10.71
C ILE A 275 10.81 -7.02 9.55
N LEU A 276 11.20 -7.46 8.35
CA LEU A 276 11.21 -6.65 7.13
C LEU A 276 10.09 -7.05 6.18
N HIS A 277 9.87 -8.34 5.97
CA HIS A 277 8.91 -8.85 5.01
C HIS A 277 8.18 -10.07 5.57
N HIS A 278 6.93 -10.26 5.20
CA HIS A 278 6.20 -11.46 5.57
C HIS A 278 5.20 -11.83 4.48
N CYS A 279 5.15 -13.08 4.07
CA CYS A 279 4.32 -13.49 2.95
C CYS A 279 3.76 -14.89 3.16
N TRP A 280 2.83 -15.27 2.28
CA TRP A 280 2.33 -16.64 2.19
C TRP A 280 2.84 -17.31 0.92
N LEU A 281 3.15 -18.60 1.04
CA LEU A 281 3.23 -19.51 -0.09
C LEU A 281 2.17 -20.59 0.13
N SER A 282 1.38 -20.89 -0.89
CA SER A 282 0.37 -21.94 -0.84
C SER A 282 0.69 -23.03 -1.85
N ASP A 283 0.44 -24.27 -1.48
CA ASP A 283 0.42 -25.38 -2.41
C ASP A 283 -0.93 -25.35 -3.13
N PRO A 284 -0.97 -25.14 -4.47
CA PRO A 284 -2.22 -25.11 -5.22
C PRO A 284 -3.04 -26.39 -5.07
N ASP A 285 -2.37 -27.53 -4.84
CA ASP A 285 -3.00 -28.85 -4.78
C ASP A 285 -3.39 -29.26 -3.35
N GLN A 286 -2.89 -28.55 -2.33
CA GLN A 286 -3.05 -28.94 -0.92
C GLN A 286 -3.46 -27.79 0.00
N SER A 287 -4.20 -26.77 -0.49
CA SER A 287 -4.55 -25.65 0.38
C SER A 287 -5.31 -26.13 1.64
N PRO A 288 -4.93 -25.64 2.83
CA PRO A 288 -5.60 -26.03 4.07
C PRO A 288 -7.03 -25.48 4.19
N ASN A 289 -7.46 -24.57 3.30
CA ASN A 289 -8.81 -24.05 3.27
C ASN A 289 -9.69 -24.85 2.29
N ALA A 290 -10.63 -25.63 2.84
CA ALA A 290 -11.55 -26.44 2.04
C ALA A 290 -12.39 -25.62 1.05
N ARG A 291 -12.84 -24.41 1.44
CA ARG A 291 -13.62 -23.54 0.53
C ARG A 291 -12.75 -23.03 -0.61
N ARG A 292 -11.48 -22.73 -0.33
CA ARG A 292 -10.48 -22.38 -1.36
C ARG A 292 -10.26 -23.55 -2.32
N ASN A 293 -10.12 -24.78 -1.82
CA ASN A 293 -9.98 -25.97 -2.67
C ASN A 293 -11.20 -26.20 -3.58
N ILE A 294 -12.42 -26.05 -3.03
CA ILE A 294 -13.65 -26.18 -3.82
C ILE A 294 -13.70 -25.12 -4.93
N HIS A 295 -13.30 -23.88 -4.65
CA HIS A 295 -13.24 -22.85 -5.68
C HIS A 295 -12.14 -23.14 -6.71
N ASN A 296 -10.93 -23.49 -6.25
CA ASN A 296 -9.77 -23.79 -7.09
C ASN A 296 -10.02 -24.94 -8.08
N SER A 297 -10.90 -25.91 -7.75
CA SER A 297 -11.24 -27.00 -8.67
C SER A 297 -12.00 -26.56 -9.91
N PHE A 298 -12.59 -25.35 -9.90
CA PHE A 298 -13.28 -24.75 -11.05
C PHE A 298 -12.55 -23.52 -11.60
N ASP A 299 -11.73 -22.87 -10.78
CA ASP A 299 -10.88 -21.73 -11.13
C ASP A 299 -9.42 -21.97 -10.69
N PRO A 300 -8.64 -22.74 -11.46
CA PRO A 300 -7.26 -23.07 -11.12
C PRO A 300 -6.42 -21.82 -10.91
N ASN A 301 -5.65 -21.79 -9.82
CA ASN A 301 -4.81 -20.65 -9.42
C ASN A 301 -5.60 -19.35 -9.17
N PHE A 302 -6.93 -19.41 -9.08
CA PHE A 302 -7.80 -18.25 -8.87
C PHE A 302 -7.67 -17.22 -10.00
N GLU A 303 -7.42 -17.66 -11.24
CA GLU A 303 -7.23 -16.77 -12.40
C GLU A 303 -8.48 -15.91 -12.63
N VAL A 304 -9.66 -16.53 -12.70
CA VAL A 304 -10.93 -15.84 -12.94
C VAL A 304 -11.30 -14.95 -11.77
N LEU A 305 -11.18 -15.44 -10.53
CA LEU A 305 -11.49 -14.66 -9.33
C LEU A 305 -10.57 -13.45 -9.20
N SER A 306 -9.27 -13.63 -9.40
CA SER A 306 -8.29 -12.55 -9.28
C SER A 306 -8.46 -11.53 -10.39
N ASP A 307 -8.68 -11.96 -11.63
CA ASP A 307 -8.96 -11.06 -12.75
C ASP A 307 -10.25 -10.27 -12.52
N ALA A 308 -11.32 -10.91 -12.05
CA ALA A 308 -12.57 -10.24 -11.79
C ALA A 308 -12.44 -9.18 -10.67
N LEU A 309 -11.63 -9.44 -9.64
CA LEU A 309 -11.46 -8.56 -8.47
C LEU A 309 -10.42 -7.45 -8.65
N LEU A 310 -9.30 -7.74 -9.33
CA LEU A 310 -8.09 -6.91 -9.30
C LEU A 310 -7.75 -6.27 -10.66
N LYS A 311 -8.33 -6.76 -11.75
CA LYS A 311 -8.06 -6.15 -13.06
C LYS A 311 -8.62 -4.73 -13.09
N GLN A 312 -7.78 -3.79 -13.52
CA GLN A 312 -8.21 -2.39 -13.60
C GLN A 312 -9.42 -2.26 -14.55
N PRO A 313 -10.41 -1.45 -14.16
CA PRO A 313 -11.61 -1.26 -14.96
C PRO A 313 -11.30 -0.57 -16.28
N ASP A 314 -11.18 -1.35 -17.36
CA ASP A 314 -11.40 -0.84 -18.70
C ASP A 314 -12.89 -0.51 -18.90
N ARG A 315 -13.23 0.27 -19.94
CA ARG A 315 -14.62 0.57 -20.36
C ARG A 315 -15.54 -0.65 -20.57
N ARG A 316 -15.03 -1.88 -20.41
CA ARG A 316 -15.73 -3.16 -20.61
C ARG A 316 -15.77 -4.07 -19.38
N GLN A 317 -15.21 -3.70 -18.22
CA GLN A 317 -15.32 -4.57 -17.04
C GLN A 317 -16.79 -4.65 -16.62
N ASP A 318 -17.36 -5.85 -16.61
CA ASP A 318 -18.75 -6.06 -16.23
C ASP A 318 -18.85 -5.91 -14.71
N ALA A 319 -19.53 -4.85 -14.25
CA ALA A 319 -19.75 -4.61 -12.82
C ALA A 319 -20.37 -5.82 -12.11
N ARG A 320 -21.16 -6.63 -12.84
CA ARG A 320 -21.77 -7.86 -12.30
C ARG A 320 -20.76 -8.97 -12.03
N GLU A 321 -19.69 -9.06 -12.82
CA GLU A 321 -18.61 -10.01 -12.59
C GLU A 321 -17.87 -9.64 -11.30
N PHE A 322 -17.58 -8.36 -11.10
CA PHE A 322 -16.97 -7.86 -9.86
C PHE A 322 -17.85 -8.14 -8.63
N GLU A 323 -19.15 -7.81 -8.69
CA GLU A 323 -20.13 -8.13 -7.63
C GLU A 323 -20.14 -9.62 -7.28
N THR A 324 -20.16 -10.48 -8.30
CA THR A 324 -20.17 -11.93 -8.14
C THR A 324 -18.88 -12.43 -7.49
N ALA A 325 -17.73 -11.91 -7.94
CA ALA A 325 -16.41 -12.25 -7.43
C ALA A 325 -16.22 -11.81 -5.97
N VAL A 326 -16.78 -10.66 -5.57
CA VAL A 326 -16.83 -10.24 -4.15
C VAL A 326 -17.60 -11.28 -3.33
N GLY A 327 -18.74 -11.76 -3.82
CA GLY A 327 -19.50 -12.84 -3.17
C GLY A 327 -18.69 -14.13 -2.98
N TRP A 328 -17.95 -14.55 -4.01
CA TRP A 328 -17.05 -15.71 -3.92
C TRP A 328 -15.95 -15.51 -2.89
N LEU A 329 -15.29 -14.35 -2.88
CA LEU A 329 -14.26 -14.03 -1.90
C LEU A 329 -14.77 -14.16 -0.46
N PHE A 330 -15.92 -13.54 -0.15
CA PHE A 330 -16.50 -13.62 1.20
C PHE A 330 -16.93 -15.05 1.56
N TRP A 331 -17.42 -15.84 0.61
CA TRP A 331 -17.68 -17.26 0.85
C TRP A 331 -16.40 -18.01 1.21
N ILE A 332 -15.32 -17.83 0.46
CA ILE A 332 -14.03 -18.50 0.74
C ILE A 332 -13.46 -18.06 2.10
N LEU A 333 -13.71 -16.82 2.52
CA LEU A 333 -13.36 -16.26 3.83
C LEU A 333 -14.20 -16.78 5.01
N GLY A 334 -15.11 -17.73 4.78
CA GLY A 334 -15.88 -18.35 5.85
C GLY A 334 -17.25 -17.72 6.11
N PHE A 335 -17.70 -16.75 5.31
CA PHE A 335 -19.03 -16.17 5.44
C PHE A 335 -20.11 -16.99 4.72
N SER A 336 -21.37 -16.72 5.05
CA SER A 336 -22.55 -17.25 4.35
C SER A 336 -23.17 -16.11 3.52
N PRO A 337 -22.90 -16.03 2.20
CA PRO A 337 -23.44 -14.98 1.35
C PRO A 337 -24.89 -15.23 0.93
N ILE A 338 -25.64 -14.14 0.79
CA ILE A 338 -26.84 -14.05 -0.01
C ILE A 338 -26.64 -12.89 -1.00
N ALA A 339 -26.77 -13.19 -2.29
CA ALA A 339 -26.70 -12.20 -3.35
C ALA A 339 -28.10 -11.94 -3.89
N TRP A 340 -28.44 -10.66 -4.05
CA TRP A 340 -29.66 -10.24 -4.73
C TRP A 340 -29.40 -9.68 -6.13
N SER A 341 -28.12 -9.45 -6.45
CA SER A 341 -27.65 -9.13 -7.79
C SER A 341 -28.16 -10.18 -8.79
N GLY A 342 -28.83 -9.70 -9.83
CA GLY A 342 -29.48 -10.54 -10.87
C GLY A 342 -31.00 -10.67 -10.76
N SER A 343 -31.62 -10.35 -9.61
CA SER A 343 -33.08 -10.31 -9.51
C SER A 343 -33.65 -8.98 -10.01
N ARG A 344 -34.33 -8.99 -11.16
CA ARG A 344 -35.05 -7.81 -11.69
C ARG A 344 -36.17 -7.29 -10.77
N ARG A 345 -36.56 -8.05 -9.75
CA ARG A 345 -37.63 -7.71 -8.80
C ARG A 345 -37.12 -7.16 -7.47
N LEU A 346 -35.81 -7.23 -7.21
CA LEU A 346 -35.18 -6.83 -5.96
C LEU A 346 -34.10 -5.77 -6.19
N THR A 347 -34.37 -4.81 -7.07
CA THR A 347 -33.43 -3.73 -7.44
C THR A 347 -33.08 -2.80 -6.28
N ASP A 348 -33.93 -2.74 -5.25
CA ASP A 348 -33.72 -1.92 -4.06
C ASP A 348 -32.92 -2.64 -2.96
N ALA A 349 -32.64 -3.94 -3.13
CA ALA A 349 -31.78 -4.69 -2.23
C ALA A 349 -30.30 -4.25 -2.40
N PRO A 350 -29.45 -4.45 -1.39
CA PRO A 350 -28.01 -4.34 -1.59
C PRO A 350 -27.51 -5.44 -2.54
N ASP A 351 -26.32 -5.27 -3.13
CA ASP A 351 -25.75 -6.25 -4.05
C ASP A 351 -25.64 -7.64 -3.39
N LEU A 352 -25.08 -7.67 -2.17
CA LEU A 352 -25.05 -8.86 -1.33
C LEU A 352 -25.08 -8.53 0.16
N ALA A 353 -25.47 -9.51 0.97
CA ALA A 353 -25.20 -9.52 2.40
C ALA A 353 -24.50 -10.82 2.77
N VAL A 354 -23.64 -10.76 3.77
CA VAL A 354 -22.90 -11.93 4.24
C VAL A 354 -23.00 -12.05 5.75
N GLN A 355 -23.15 -13.27 6.24
CA GLN A 355 -23.20 -13.54 7.68
C GLN A 355 -21.94 -14.27 8.14
N SER A 356 -21.35 -13.82 9.25
CA SER A 356 -20.23 -14.50 9.92
C SER A 356 -20.72 -15.69 10.78
N ALA A 357 -19.81 -16.49 11.33
CA ALA A 357 -20.20 -17.66 12.12
C ALA A 357 -20.93 -17.28 13.42
N ASP A 358 -20.54 -16.18 14.08
CA ASP A 358 -21.24 -15.66 15.28
C ASP A 358 -22.48 -14.80 14.93
N GLY A 359 -22.92 -14.79 13.68
CA GLY A 359 -24.17 -14.14 13.26
C GLY A 359 -24.06 -12.63 12.99
N ARG A 360 -22.85 -12.06 12.91
CA ARG A 360 -22.65 -10.67 12.48
C ARG A 360 -22.90 -10.54 10.98
N ILE A 361 -23.43 -9.42 10.55
CA ILE A 361 -23.88 -9.22 9.17
C ILE A 361 -23.09 -8.10 8.54
N LEU A 362 -22.54 -8.34 7.34
CA LEU A 362 -22.03 -7.29 6.47
C LEU A 362 -23.02 -7.07 5.34
N VAL A 363 -23.38 -5.81 5.10
CA VAL A 363 -24.21 -5.37 3.97
C VAL A 363 -23.28 -4.75 2.95
N ILE A 364 -23.16 -5.33 1.77
CA ILE A 364 -22.10 -5.02 0.82
C ILE A 364 -22.69 -4.43 -0.46
N GLU A 365 -22.13 -3.31 -0.90
CA GLU A 365 -22.20 -2.83 -2.27
C GLU A 365 -20.84 -3.02 -2.94
N ALA A 366 -20.83 -3.34 -4.23
CA ALA A 366 -19.63 -3.46 -5.02
C ALA A 366 -19.64 -2.45 -6.18
N THR A 367 -18.47 -1.89 -6.51
CA THR A 367 -18.37 -0.89 -7.58
C THR A 367 -17.01 -0.88 -8.27
N THR A 368 -17.02 -0.82 -9.59
CA THR A 368 -15.82 -0.59 -10.41
C THR A 368 -15.66 0.89 -10.80
N GLY A 369 -16.67 1.73 -10.57
CA GLY A 369 -16.68 3.16 -10.85
C GLY A 369 -16.46 4.05 -9.62
N THR A 370 -16.31 5.36 -9.85
CA THR A 370 -16.08 6.38 -8.80
C THR A 370 -17.19 6.37 -7.74
N LEU A 371 -16.84 6.60 -6.46
CA LEU A 371 -17.80 6.42 -5.36
C LEU A 371 -18.86 7.55 -5.28
N ARG A 372 -18.60 8.72 -5.88
CA ARG A 372 -19.50 9.90 -5.82
C ARG A 372 -20.66 9.91 -6.83
N VAL A 373 -20.50 9.28 -7.99
CA VAL A 373 -21.37 9.55 -9.15
C VAL A 373 -22.74 8.86 -9.05
N GLU A 374 -22.93 7.93 -8.10
CA GLU A 374 -24.10 7.03 -8.11
C GLU A 374 -24.89 6.95 -6.79
N ASN A 375 -24.74 7.91 -5.86
CA ASN A 375 -25.43 7.87 -4.54
C ASN A 375 -25.25 6.54 -3.77
N LYS A 376 -24.22 5.75 -4.07
CA LYS A 376 -24.02 4.41 -3.48
C LYS A 376 -23.87 4.44 -1.96
N LEU A 377 -23.11 5.40 -1.43
CA LEU A 377 -22.89 5.52 0.01
C LEU A 377 -24.19 5.81 0.79
N PRO A 378 -24.99 6.85 0.45
CA PRO A 378 -26.30 7.05 1.05
C PRO A 378 -27.24 5.84 0.91
N ASN A 379 -27.30 5.23 -0.27
CA ASN A 379 -28.16 4.08 -0.53
C ASN A 379 -27.76 2.86 0.31
N LEU A 380 -26.45 2.60 0.46
CA LEU A 380 -25.93 1.52 1.29
C LEU A 380 -26.29 1.72 2.76
N VAL A 381 -26.17 2.96 3.26
CA VAL A 381 -26.60 3.30 4.63
C VAL A 381 -28.10 3.06 4.78
N GLU A 382 -28.92 3.52 3.83
CA GLU A 382 -30.38 3.31 3.87
C GLU A 382 -30.74 1.82 3.87
N ARG A 383 -30.17 1.03 2.95
CA ARG A 383 -30.37 -0.42 2.84
C ARG A 383 -29.95 -1.14 4.13
N THR A 384 -28.85 -0.70 4.74
CA THR A 384 -28.37 -1.22 6.02
C THR A 384 -29.34 -0.89 7.17
N GLN A 385 -29.87 0.34 7.21
CA GLN A 385 -30.89 0.76 8.18
C GLN A 385 -32.18 -0.05 8.06
N ARG A 386 -32.61 -0.38 6.84
CA ARG A 386 -33.78 -1.25 6.59
C ARG A 386 -33.58 -2.63 7.21
N ILE A 387 -32.40 -3.25 7.03
CA ILE A 387 -32.06 -4.54 7.64
C ILE A 387 -32.02 -4.44 9.16
N ARG A 388 -31.37 -3.40 9.72
CA ARG A 388 -31.36 -3.14 11.17
C ARG A 388 -32.77 -3.05 11.74
N SER A 389 -33.67 -2.32 11.07
CA SER A 389 -35.05 -2.13 11.52
C SER A 389 -35.85 -3.43 11.48
N ALA A 390 -35.66 -4.26 10.45
CA ALA A 390 -36.31 -5.56 10.34
C ALA A 390 -35.86 -6.55 11.42
N LEU A 391 -34.61 -6.45 11.89
CA LEU A 391 -34.06 -7.31 12.93
C LEU A 391 -34.30 -6.76 14.35
N ALA A 392 -34.49 -5.45 14.51
CA ALA A 392 -34.80 -4.83 15.80
C ALA A 392 -36.07 -5.41 16.44
N SER A 393 -37.06 -5.80 15.64
CA SER A 393 -38.29 -6.45 16.12
C SER A 393 -38.09 -7.84 16.73
N GLN A 394 -36.90 -8.45 16.58
CA GLN A 394 -36.59 -9.78 17.12
C GLN A 394 -35.97 -9.76 18.52
N GLY A 395 -35.76 -8.58 19.12
CA GLY A 395 -35.25 -8.44 20.50
C GLY A 395 -33.75 -8.75 20.68
N ALA A 396 -33.07 -9.22 19.64
CA ALA A 396 -31.62 -9.44 19.62
C ALA A 396 -30.88 -8.23 19.00
N GLN A 397 -29.75 -7.86 19.60
CA GLN A 397 -28.85 -6.85 19.03
C GLN A 397 -27.91 -7.52 18.02
N TYR A 398 -28.14 -7.25 16.74
CA TYR A 398 -27.26 -7.72 15.66
C TYR A 398 -26.21 -6.65 15.32
N THR A 399 -24.95 -7.09 15.22
CA THR A 399 -23.89 -6.25 14.64
C THR A 399 -24.03 -6.27 13.13
N ILE A 400 -24.45 -5.14 12.55
CA ILE A 400 -24.68 -4.98 11.11
C ILE A 400 -23.78 -3.85 10.59
N VAL A 401 -22.87 -4.18 9.68
CA VAL A 401 -21.82 -3.27 9.19
C VAL A 401 -22.01 -3.03 7.68
N PRO A 402 -22.18 -1.76 7.25
CA PRO A 402 -22.16 -1.43 5.83
C PRO A 402 -20.72 -1.48 5.29
N VAL A 403 -20.54 -2.12 4.16
CA VAL A 403 -19.25 -2.32 3.48
C VAL A 403 -19.37 -1.94 2.01
N LEU A 404 -18.43 -1.13 1.52
CA LEU A 404 -18.33 -0.77 0.11
C LEU A 404 -17.04 -1.38 -0.47
N CYS A 405 -17.19 -2.32 -1.38
CA CYS A 405 -16.09 -2.95 -2.12
C CYS A 405 -15.85 -2.23 -3.44
N THR A 406 -14.60 -1.95 -3.78
CA THR A 406 -14.25 -1.33 -5.06
C THR A 406 -12.93 -1.85 -5.64
N SER A 407 -12.88 -1.98 -6.97
CA SER A 407 -11.66 -2.31 -7.71
C SER A 407 -10.71 -1.12 -7.86
N LEU A 408 -11.11 0.08 -7.42
CA LEU A 408 -10.28 1.28 -7.48
C LEU A 408 -9.16 1.25 -6.43
N SER A 409 -8.04 1.88 -6.76
CA SER A 409 -6.92 2.07 -5.85
C SER A 409 -7.28 3.03 -4.70
N GLY A 410 -6.56 2.94 -3.58
CA GLY A 410 -6.77 3.83 -2.43
C GLY A 410 -6.58 5.30 -2.77
N GLU A 411 -5.65 5.63 -3.67
CA GLU A 411 -5.42 6.99 -4.16
C GLU A 411 -6.63 7.53 -4.92
N ALA A 412 -7.23 6.72 -5.80
CA ALA A 412 -8.38 7.11 -6.60
C ALA A 412 -9.63 7.40 -5.76
N ILE A 413 -9.76 6.80 -4.57
CA ILE A 413 -10.91 6.95 -3.66
C ILE A 413 -10.59 7.71 -2.38
N ALA A 414 -9.41 8.34 -2.29
CA ALA A 414 -8.94 8.97 -1.06
C ALA A 414 -9.95 10.01 -0.52
N ALA A 415 -10.50 10.84 -1.41
CA ALA A 415 -11.47 11.89 -1.06
C ALA A 415 -12.85 11.37 -0.61
N ASP A 416 -13.16 10.10 -0.88
CA ASP A 416 -14.46 9.48 -0.57
C ASP A 416 -14.41 8.61 0.68
N THR A 417 -13.23 8.10 0.99
CA THR A 417 -12.99 7.20 2.14
C THR A 417 -13.31 7.89 3.47
N ASP A 418 -12.99 9.18 3.61
CA ASP A 418 -13.29 9.94 4.85
C ASP A 418 -14.79 10.21 5.03
N HIS A 419 -15.47 10.50 3.93
CA HIS A 419 -16.93 10.65 3.94
C HIS A 419 -17.62 9.34 4.32
N ALA A 420 -17.19 8.22 3.73
CA ALA A 420 -17.69 6.89 4.06
C ALA A 420 -17.46 6.53 5.53
N ALA A 421 -16.26 6.82 6.08
CA ALA A 421 -15.94 6.56 7.48
C ALA A 421 -16.85 7.34 8.44
N ASN A 422 -17.19 8.60 8.13
CA ASN A 422 -18.13 9.40 8.92
C ASN A 422 -19.54 8.82 8.93
N LEU A 423 -19.97 8.21 7.81
CA LEU A 423 -21.23 7.47 7.70
C LEU A 423 -21.18 6.08 8.36
N GLY A 424 -20.03 5.66 8.88
CA GLY A 424 -19.83 4.34 9.48
C GLY A 424 -19.73 3.21 8.47
N VAL A 425 -19.33 3.52 7.23
CA VAL A 425 -19.14 2.56 6.13
C VAL A 425 -17.67 2.15 6.04
N VAL A 426 -17.43 0.84 5.99
CA VAL A 426 -16.10 0.27 5.74
C VAL A 426 -15.85 0.27 4.23
N VAL A 427 -14.70 0.79 3.78
CA VAL A 427 -14.34 0.79 2.35
C VAL A 427 -13.21 -0.19 2.07
N LEU A 428 -13.47 -1.18 1.22
CA LEU A 428 -12.50 -2.17 0.77
C LEU A 428 -12.08 -1.83 -0.66
N ASN A 429 -10.89 -1.27 -0.83
CA ASN A 429 -10.31 -0.95 -2.13
C ASN A 429 -9.50 -2.14 -2.67
N GLU A 430 -8.88 -1.97 -3.84
CA GLU A 430 -8.02 -2.98 -4.47
C GLU A 430 -7.00 -3.60 -3.49
N TYR A 431 -6.34 -2.75 -2.71
CA TYR A 431 -5.35 -3.18 -1.70
C TYR A 431 -5.98 -4.06 -0.61
N HIS A 432 -7.15 -3.66 -0.07
CA HIS A 432 -7.86 -4.46 0.92
C HIS A 432 -8.34 -5.80 0.35
N ILE A 433 -8.81 -5.82 -0.90
CA ILE A 433 -9.27 -7.02 -1.59
C ILE A 433 -8.11 -8.01 -1.80
N LYS A 434 -6.94 -7.52 -2.23
CA LYS A 434 -5.73 -8.34 -2.37
C LYS A 434 -5.32 -8.98 -1.03
N ASN A 435 -5.35 -8.21 0.06
CA ASN A 435 -5.06 -8.75 1.39
C ASN A 435 -6.09 -9.80 1.84
N LEU A 436 -7.36 -9.63 1.48
CA LEU A 436 -8.40 -10.62 1.77
C LEU A 436 -8.18 -11.91 0.95
N LEU A 437 -7.75 -11.82 -0.30
CA LEU A 437 -7.38 -13.00 -1.10
C LEU A 437 -6.26 -13.80 -0.43
N ASP A 438 -5.20 -13.16 0.07
CA ASP A 438 -4.13 -13.85 0.80
C ASP A 438 -4.64 -14.59 2.04
N ARG A 439 -5.63 -14.02 2.75
CA ARG A 439 -6.23 -14.65 3.93
C ARG A 439 -7.01 -15.91 3.62
N THR A 440 -7.40 -16.13 2.36
CA THR A 440 -8.08 -17.36 1.96
C THR A 440 -7.15 -18.57 1.92
N ILE A 441 -5.83 -18.38 1.97
CA ILE A 441 -4.84 -19.48 1.93
C ILE A 441 -5.04 -20.46 3.09
N THR A 442 -5.35 -19.94 4.29
CA THR A 442 -5.77 -20.74 5.45
C THR A 442 -7.25 -20.57 5.74
N PRO A 443 -7.91 -21.52 6.45
CA PRO A 443 -9.28 -21.31 6.91
C PRO A 443 -9.40 -19.98 7.67
N ALA A 444 -10.14 -19.05 7.08
CA ALA A 444 -10.36 -17.74 7.69
C ALA A 444 -11.46 -17.84 8.76
N ASN A 445 -11.30 -17.06 9.83
CA ASN A 445 -12.35 -16.83 10.80
C ASN A 445 -13.09 -15.55 10.40
N SER A 446 -14.33 -15.70 9.94
CA SER A 446 -15.15 -14.58 9.45
C SER A 446 -15.43 -13.55 10.55
N ASP A 447 -15.58 -13.95 11.81
CA ASP A 447 -15.81 -13.03 12.94
C ASP A 447 -14.58 -12.15 13.23
N VAL A 448 -13.38 -12.69 13.04
CA VAL A 448 -12.13 -11.92 13.13
C VAL A 448 -12.06 -10.89 12.00
N VAL A 449 -12.42 -11.28 10.77
CA VAL A 449 -12.50 -10.35 9.62
C VAL A 449 -13.45 -9.18 9.94
N VAL A 450 -14.64 -9.46 10.48
CA VAL A 450 -15.59 -8.40 10.87
C VAL A 450 -15.02 -7.49 11.96
N SER A 451 -14.36 -8.08 12.96
CA SER A 451 -13.77 -7.32 14.07
C SER A 451 -12.69 -6.35 13.60
N GLU A 452 -11.85 -6.78 12.64
CA GLU A 452 -10.81 -5.94 12.04
C GLU A 452 -11.41 -4.79 11.22
N PHE A 453 -12.47 -5.05 10.45
CA PHE A 453 -13.17 -3.99 9.71
C PHE A 453 -13.73 -2.91 10.63
N LEU A 454 -14.33 -3.31 11.76
CA LEU A 454 -14.84 -2.38 12.77
C LEU A 454 -13.71 -1.59 13.43
N SER A 455 -12.62 -2.25 13.81
CA SER A 455 -11.46 -1.60 14.44
C SER A 455 -10.78 -0.60 13.49
N ALA A 456 -10.66 -0.95 12.20
CA ALA A 456 -10.12 -0.04 11.18
C ALA A 456 -11.01 1.19 10.99
N LEU A 457 -12.34 1.00 10.95
CA LEU A 457 -13.31 2.09 10.86
C LEU A 457 -13.24 3.02 12.08
N GLU A 458 -13.21 2.47 13.29
CA GLU A 458 -13.08 3.24 14.53
C GLU A 458 -11.77 4.04 14.57
N SER A 459 -10.67 3.40 14.20
CA SER A 459 -9.36 4.06 14.12
C SER A 459 -9.37 5.22 13.12
N ARG A 460 -10.00 5.05 11.95
CA ARG A 460 -10.14 6.13 10.96
C ARG A 460 -11.00 7.27 11.48
N ARG A 461 -12.13 6.99 12.14
CA ARG A 461 -13.00 8.01 12.73
C ARG A 461 -12.29 8.78 13.84
N ALA A 462 -11.49 8.11 14.67
CA ALA A 462 -10.68 8.75 15.69
C ALA A 462 -9.63 9.69 15.09
N LEU A 463 -8.95 9.28 14.00
CA LEU A 463 -8.02 10.14 13.28
C LEU A 463 -8.69 11.40 12.72
N LEU A 464 -9.89 11.25 12.13
CA LEU A 464 -10.67 12.38 11.60
C LEU A 464 -11.13 13.34 12.71
N ALA A 465 -11.51 12.81 13.88
CA ALA A 465 -11.90 13.62 15.03
C ALA A 465 -10.71 14.37 15.67
N GLY A 466 -9.49 13.83 15.58
CA GLY A 466 -8.26 14.43 16.12
C GLY A 466 -7.53 15.40 15.19
N GLY A 467 -7.97 15.54 13.92
CA GLY A 467 -7.36 16.40 12.90
C GLY A 467 -7.78 17.88 12.94
N ILE A 468 -8.47 18.33 13.99
CA ILE A 468 -8.82 19.73 14.21
C ILE A 468 -8.13 20.21 15.50
N SER A 469 -6.87 20.60 15.39
CA SER A 469 -6.18 21.50 16.34
C SER A 469 -5.00 22.17 15.68
#